data_AF-A0A220VGZ2-F1
#
_entry.id   AF-A0A220VGZ2-F1
#
_cell.length_a   1.000
_cell.length_b   1.000
_cell.length_c   1.000
_cell.angle_alpha   90.00
_cell.angle_beta   90.00
_cell.angle_gamma   90.00
#
_symmetry.space_group_name_H-M   'P 1'
#
loop_
_entity.id
_entity.type
_entity.pdbx_description
1 polymer ?
#
loop_
_entity_poly.entity_id
_entity_poly.type
_entity_poly.pdbx_seq_one_letter_code
_entity_poly.pdbx_strand_id
1 'polypeptide(L)'
;MQKYLNLDFSVGIFISISLLSYMLSLNKKSNSKTSNIWLANSFFFSFLAVMTKGLIGLILPMVVIGIYHLCKREFKKLINYKLYVGLFFVIVSSSIWIYLVNQSYHQFFNYYVIVQQFERYLTDAQNREMNKGIYILYIFAIFLPWTFYLPESLKKNYLKFKDNKYKNEILFLFIWCVSIAFFFGFSQSILIGYLVPLLLPLCIFLSINFVEKFEINKRYCLYDLSIILLTISVFFVFALAGAILPFLKKFNLFLIRSVPIYFQWLPYYWALLLQS
;
A
#
# COMPACT_ATOMS: atom_id res chain seq x y z
N MET A 1 25.29 -5.63 -8.56
CA MET A 1 23.96 -5.60 -7.94
C MET A 1 23.19 -4.40 -8.48
N GLN A 2 22.27 -4.59 -9.43
CA GLN A 2 21.33 -3.52 -9.78
C GLN A 2 20.35 -3.36 -8.61
N LYS A 3 20.34 -2.19 -7.98
CA LYS A 3 19.35 -1.84 -6.96
C LYS A 3 17.98 -1.83 -7.64
N TYR A 4 17.06 -2.69 -7.21
CA TYR A 4 15.67 -2.67 -7.65
C TYR A 4 15.07 -1.30 -7.29
N LEU A 5 14.94 -0.40 -8.29
CA LEU A 5 14.23 0.86 -8.13
C LEU A 5 12.73 0.57 -8.30
N ASN A 6 12.09 0.08 -7.24
CA ASN A 6 10.67 -0.21 -7.29
C ASN A 6 9.84 1.02 -6.89
N LEU A 7 9.10 1.57 -7.86
CA LEU A 7 8.19 2.70 -7.65
C LEU A 7 7.04 2.36 -6.68
N ASP A 8 6.73 1.07 -6.49
CA ASP A 8 5.68 0.59 -5.58
C ASP A 8 5.85 1.11 -4.16
N PHE A 9 7.09 1.15 -3.69
CA PHE A 9 7.38 1.58 -2.33
C PHE A 9 7.11 3.07 -2.15
N SER A 10 7.57 3.90 -3.09
CA SER A 10 7.35 5.35 -3.08
C SER A 10 5.85 5.68 -3.14
N VAL A 11 5.11 5.03 -4.03
CA VAL A 11 3.65 5.22 -4.16
C VAL A 11 2.94 4.76 -2.89
N GLY A 12 3.33 3.62 -2.34
CA GLY A 12 2.78 3.10 -1.09
C GLY A 12 2.96 4.08 0.06
N ILE A 13 4.14 4.68 0.19
CA ILE A 13 4.43 5.73 1.19
C ILE A 13 3.54 6.96 0.95
N PHE A 14 3.47 7.48 -0.28
CA PHE A 14 2.69 8.67 -0.57
C PHE A 14 1.18 8.48 -0.31
N ILE A 15 0.62 7.34 -0.71
CA ILE A 15 -0.77 6.97 -0.38
C ILE A 15 -0.96 6.87 1.14
N SER A 16 0.02 6.29 1.84
CA SER A 16 -0.05 6.13 3.29
C SER A 16 0.01 7.46 4.04
N ILE A 17 0.90 8.36 3.64
CA ILE A 17 0.96 9.71 4.22
C ILE A 17 -0.30 10.50 3.87
N SER A 18 -0.83 10.32 2.65
CA SER A 18 -2.08 10.97 2.23
C SER A 18 -3.24 10.59 3.15
N LEU A 19 -3.43 9.29 3.38
CA LEU A 19 -4.51 8.77 4.22
C LEU A 19 -4.30 9.06 5.72
N LEU A 20 -3.07 8.96 6.21
CA LEU A 20 -2.75 9.33 7.58
C LEU A 20 -2.98 10.82 7.84
N SER A 21 -2.56 11.69 6.91
CA SER A 21 -2.81 13.13 7.00
C SER A 21 -4.30 13.43 7.00
N TYR A 22 -5.09 12.71 6.18
CA TYR A 22 -6.54 12.83 6.21
C TYR A 22 -7.12 12.46 7.58
N MET A 23 -6.71 11.30 8.13
CA MET A 23 -7.14 10.86 9.46
C MET A 23 -6.78 11.90 10.55
N LEU A 24 -5.56 12.48 10.51
CA LEU A 24 -5.15 13.54 11.45
C LEU A 24 -5.99 14.81 11.30
N SER A 25 -6.44 15.13 10.09
CA SER A 25 -7.32 16.28 9.85
C SER A 25 -8.68 16.13 10.55
N LEU A 26 -9.18 14.89 10.69
CA LEU A 26 -10.44 14.56 11.36
C LEU A 26 -10.37 14.71 12.87
N ASN A 27 -9.20 14.47 13.47
CA ASN A 27 -9.00 14.51 14.92
C ASN A 27 -8.82 15.94 15.48
N LYS A 28 -8.86 16.95 14.61
CA LYS A 28 -8.76 18.36 14.97
C LYS A 28 -10.13 19.03 14.81
N LYS A 29 -10.35 20.14 15.54
CA LYS A 29 -11.56 20.94 15.40
C LYS A 29 -11.74 21.33 13.93
N SER A 30 -12.97 21.13 13.44
CA SER A 30 -13.38 21.55 12.10
C SER A 30 -13.00 23.02 11.89
N ASN A 31 -12.36 23.33 10.75
CA ASN A 31 -11.84 24.65 10.37
C ASN A 31 -10.60 25.17 11.12
N SER A 32 -9.99 24.41 12.02
CA SER A 32 -8.68 24.81 12.57
C SER A 32 -7.60 24.89 11.48
N LYS A 33 -6.64 25.82 11.62
CA LYS A 33 -5.49 25.93 10.71
C LYS A 33 -4.77 24.59 10.56
N THR A 34 -4.57 23.89 11.67
CA THR A 34 -3.94 22.55 11.70
C THR A 34 -4.74 21.51 10.91
N SER A 35 -6.07 21.47 11.04
CA SER A 35 -6.91 20.55 10.25
C SER A 35 -6.76 20.82 8.75
N ASN A 36 -6.76 22.09 8.34
CA ASN A 36 -6.62 22.47 6.93
C ASN A 36 -5.23 22.11 6.38
N ILE A 37 -4.16 22.27 7.17
CA ILE A 37 -2.80 21.86 6.77
C ILE A 37 -2.73 20.35 6.55
N TRP A 38 -3.28 19.56 7.47
CA TRP A 38 -3.33 18.10 7.31
C TRP A 38 -4.17 17.66 6.11
N LEU A 39 -5.28 18.34 5.84
CA LEU A 39 -6.08 18.09 4.65
C LEU A 39 -5.33 18.45 3.37
N ALA A 40 -4.63 19.60 3.34
CA ALA A 40 -3.80 19.99 2.20
C ALA A 40 -2.65 19.00 1.96
N ASN A 41 -1.98 18.55 3.02
CA ASN A 41 -0.95 17.50 2.95
C ASN A 41 -1.53 16.21 2.36
N SER A 42 -2.75 15.82 2.73
CA SER A 42 -3.42 14.65 2.17
C SER A 42 -3.50 14.71 0.64
N PHE A 43 -3.96 15.83 0.09
CA PHE A 43 -4.05 16.05 -1.35
C PHE A 43 -2.68 16.18 -2.01
N PHE A 44 -1.73 16.86 -1.37
CA PHE A 44 -0.37 17.00 -1.88
C PHE A 44 0.33 15.65 -2.05
N PHE A 45 0.24 14.77 -1.05
CA PHE A 45 0.81 13.43 -1.15
C PHE A 45 0.04 12.51 -2.11
N SER A 46 -1.28 12.69 -2.24
CA SER A 46 -2.06 12.02 -3.29
C SER A 46 -1.60 12.45 -4.69
N PHE A 47 -1.34 13.73 -4.90
CA PHE A 47 -0.74 14.25 -6.13
C PHE A 47 0.64 13.64 -6.42
N LEU A 48 1.54 13.57 -5.42
CA LEU A 48 2.83 12.92 -5.59
C LEU A 48 2.69 11.43 -5.94
N ALA A 49 1.73 10.73 -5.35
CA ALA A 49 1.42 9.35 -5.72
C ALA A 49 0.96 9.23 -7.18
N VAL A 50 0.10 10.15 -7.65
CA VAL A 50 -0.33 10.21 -9.05
C VAL A 50 0.85 10.45 -9.99
N MET A 51 1.72 11.40 -9.65
CA MET A 51 2.94 11.67 -10.42
C MET A 51 3.89 10.47 -10.50
N THR A 52 3.87 9.59 -9.49
CA THR A 52 4.78 8.43 -9.43
C THR A 52 4.26 7.23 -10.21
N LYS A 53 2.96 6.90 -10.11
CA LYS A 53 2.42 5.66 -10.72
C LYS A 53 1.00 5.78 -11.31
N GLY A 54 0.47 6.99 -11.39
CA GLY A 54 -0.81 7.27 -12.03
C GLY A 54 -2.01 7.18 -11.09
N LEU A 55 -3.19 6.92 -11.67
CA LEU A 55 -4.49 7.23 -11.05
C LEU A 55 -4.73 6.53 -9.71
N ILE A 56 -4.06 5.41 -9.44
CA ILE A 56 -4.12 4.69 -8.16
C ILE A 56 -3.79 5.62 -6.97
N GLY A 57 -2.89 6.58 -7.16
CA GLY A 57 -2.52 7.56 -6.13
C GLY A 57 -3.65 8.48 -5.67
N LEU A 58 -4.70 8.63 -6.50
CA LEU A 58 -5.90 9.40 -6.21
C LEU A 58 -7.08 8.49 -5.86
N ILE A 59 -7.28 7.42 -6.64
CA ILE A 59 -8.40 6.50 -6.50
C ILE A 59 -8.38 5.82 -5.12
N LEU A 60 -7.23 5.31 -4.66
CA LEU A 60 -7.17 4.61 -3.38
C LEU A 60 -7.53 5.53 -2.19
N PRO A 61 -6.95 6.74 -2.05
CA PRO A 61 -7.40 7.68 -1.03
C PRO A 61 -8.88 8.02 -1.13
N MET A 62 -9.40 8.29 -2.33
CA MET A 62 -10.82 8.62 -2.54
C MET A 62 -11.76 7.49 -2.11
N VAL A 63 -11.44 6.24 -2.46
CA VAL A 63 -12.24 5.07 -2.09
C VAL A 63 -12.28 4.90 -0.57
N VAL A 64 -11.13 4.97 0.10
CA VAL A 64 -11.04 4.84 1.56
C VAL A 64 -11.82 5.95 2.27
N ILE A 65 -11.60 7.20 1.88
CA ILE A 65 -12.28 8.37 2.46
C ILE A 65 -13.79 8.32 2.19
N GLY A 66 -14.17 7.95 0.96
CA GLY A 66 -15.56 7.80 0.54
C GLY A 66 -16.29 6.76 1.37
N ILE A 67 -15.78 5.52 1.39
CA ILE A 67 -16.36 4.41 2.15
C ILE A 67 -16.43 4.76 3.64
N TYR A 68 -15.42 5.41 4.21
CA TYR A 68 -15.44 5.85 5.61
C TYR A 68 -16.62 6.78 5.93
N HIS A 69 -16.86 7.82 5.12
CA HIS A 69 -17.99 8.73 5.34
C HIS A 69 -19.33 8.10 5.02
N LEU A 70 -19.39 7.18 4.04
CA LEU A 70 -20.58 6.37 3.76
C LEU A 70 -20.97 5.50 4.97
N CYS A 71 -20.00 4.78 5.55
CA CYS A 71 -20.23 3.98 6.76
C CYS A 71 -20.68 4.83 7.96
N LYS A 72 -20.20 6.08 8.04
CA LYS A 72 -20.62 7.03 9.09
C LYS A 72 -21.92 7.78 8.78
N ARG A 73 -22.46 7.66 7.57
CA ARG A 73 -23.59 8.45 7.07
C ARG A 73 -23.35 9.96 7.12
N GLU A 74 -22.08 10.37 7.04
CA GLU A 74 -21.62 11.77 7.11
C GLU A 74 -21.51 12.40 5.70
N PHE A 75 -22.53 12.23 4.85
CA PHE A 75 -22.49 12.65 3.43
C PHE A 75 -22.17 14.14 3.23
N LYS A 76 -22.57 15.01 4.16
CA LYS A 76 -22.25 16.44 4.11
C LYS A 76 -20.75 16.72 4.10
N LYS A 77 -19.93 15.85 4.70
CA LYS A 77 -18.47 15.99 4.66
C LYS A 77 -17.89 15.71 3.29
N LEU A 78 -18.52 14.82 2.49
CA LEU A 78 -18.09 14.53 1.12
C LEU A 78 -18.35 15.70 0.17
N ILE A 79 -19.35 16.54 0.48
CA ILE A 79 -19.71 17.72 -0.32
C ILE A 79 -18.97 18.99 0.19
N ASN A 80 -18.00 18.84 1.10
CA ASN A 80 -17.23 19.98 1.59
C ASN A 80 -16.36 20.57 0.47
N TYR A 81 -16.49 21.88 0.22
CA TYR A 81 -15.72 22.61 -0.79
C TYR A 81 -14.21 22.36 -0.69
N LYS A 82 -13.66 22.17 0.52
CA LYS A 82 -12.23 21.89 0.73
C LYS A 82 -11.78 20.58 0.07
N LEU A 83 -12.64 19.56 0.03
CA LEU A 83 -12.35 18.32 -0.67
C LEU A 83 -12.31 18.57 -2.17
N TYR A 84 -13.26 19.32 -2.71
CA TYR A 84 -13.28 19.65 -4.13
C TYR A 84 -12.10 20.52 -4.55
N VAL A 85 -11.69 21.49 -3.74
CA VAL A 85 -10.48 22.29 -4.00
C VAL A 85 -9.23 21.41 -4.03
N GLY A 86 -9.10 20.47 -3.08
CA GLY A 86 -7.99 19.53 -3.07
C GLY A 86 -8.00 18.56 -4.26
N LEU A 87 -9.17 18.02 -4.62
CA LEU A 87 -9.33 17.17 -5.81
C LEU A 87 -9.01 17.94 -7.09
N PHE A 88 -9.50 19.17 -7.19
CA PHE A 88 -9.23 20.05 -8.32
C PHE A 88 -7.73 20.30 -8.45
N PHE A 89 -7.02 20.58 -7.35
CA PHE A 89 -5.56 20.68 -7.35
C PHE A 89 -4.89 19.42 -7.92
N VAL A 90 -5.22 18.23 -7.39
CA VAL A 90 -4.59 16.98 -7.87
C VAL A 90 -4.88 16.75 -9.36
N ILE A 91 -6.13 16.91 -9.79
CA ILE A 91 -6.57 16.64 -11.16
C ILE A 91 -5.93 17.64 -12.12
N VAL A 92 -6.00 18.93 -11.84
CA VAL A 92 -5.46 19.97 -12.73
C VAL A 92 -3.95 19.86 -12.82
N SER A 93 -3.25 19.79 -11.70
CA SER A 93 -1.79 19.68 -11.71
C SER A 93 -1.32 18.40 -12.42
N SER A 94 -2.05 17.29 -12.25
CA SER A 94 -1.70 16.04 -12.96
C SER A 94 -2.00 16.09 -14.45
N SER A 95 -3.15 16.66 -14.81
CA SER A 95 -3.57 16.76 -16.21
C SER A 95 -2.69 17.71 -17.01
N ILE A 96 -2.19 18.79 -16.40
CA ILE A 96 -1.23 19.71 -17.06
C ILE A 96 0.03 18.94 -17.48
N TRP A 97 0.61 18.14 -16.58
CA TRP A 97 1.80 17.34 -16.92
C TRP A 97 1.51 16.32 -18.02
N ILE A 98 0.41 15.57 -17.92
CA ILE A 98 0.00 14.60 -18.94
C ILE A 98 -0.19 15.28 -20.30
N TYR A 99 -0.84 16.45 -20.32
CA TYR A 99 -1.05 17.23 -21.52
C TYR A 99 0.26 17.65 -22.18
N LEU A 100 1.20 18.21 -21.40
CA LEU A 100 2.51 18.64 -21.90
C LEU A 100 3.29 17.47 -22.51
N VAL A 101 3.31 16.30 -21.85
CA VAL A 101 3.99 15.11 -22.40
C VAL A 101 3.30 14.62 -23.67
N ASN A 102 1.96 14.64 -23.72
CA ASN A 102 1.21 14.23 -24.91
C ASN A 102 1.40 15.17 -26.11
N GLN A 103 1.75 16.45 -25.89
CA GLN A 103 2.15 17.36 -26.97
C GLN A 103 3.49 16.98 -27.58
N SER A 104 4.43 16.45 -26.78
CA SER A 104 5.71 15.96 -27.30
C SER A 104 5.63 14.54 -27.87
N TYR A 105 4.74 13.71 -27.34
CA TYR A 105 4.57 12.31 -27.71
C TYR A 105 3.09 12.01 -27.97
N HIS A 106 2.69 12.14 -29.23
CA HIS A 106 1.33 11.77 -29.65
C HIS A 106 1.03 10.31 -29.25
N GLN A 107 -0.19 10.07 -28.75
CA GLN A 107 -0.65 8.80 -28.14
C GLN A 107 -0.24 8.53 -26.69
N PHE A 108 0.60 9.37 -26.07
CA PHE A 108 0.98 9.19 -24.67
C PHE A 108 -0.22 9.08 -23.73
N PHE A 109 -1.26 9.91 -23.93
CA PHE A 109 -2.48 9.84 -23.12
C PHE A 109 -3.16 8.47 -23.20
N ASN A 110 -3.36 7.94 -24.42
CA ASN A 110 -4.01 6.65 -24.62
C ASN A 110 -3.19 5.53 -23.95
N TYR A 111 -1.88 5.53 -24.15
CA TYR A 111 -1.01 4.55 -23.51
C TYR A 111 -1.00 4.68 -21.98
N TYR A 112 -0.73 5.87 -21.43
CA TYR A 112 -0.54 6.08 -20.00
C TYR A 112 -1.82 5.98 -19.18
N VAL A 113 -2.95 6.47 -19.71
CA VAL A 113 -4.23 6.48 -19.00
C VAL A 113 -5.04 5.24 -19.35
N ILE A 114 -5.34 4.99 -20.62
CA ILE A 114 -6.25 3.91 -21.02
C ILE A 114 -5.58 2.55 -20.83
N VAL A 115 -4.46 2.31 -21.51
CA VAL A 115 -3.79 1.00 -21.48
C VAL A 115 -3.22 0.68 -20.10
N GLN A 116 -2.46 1.62 -19.52
CA GLN A 116 -1.72 1.34 -18.27
C GLN A 116 -2.59 1.41 -17.00
N GLN A 117 -3.72 2.13 -16.99
CA GLN A 117 -4.59 2.21 -15.79
C GLN A 117 -5.87 1.37 -15.95
N PHE A 118 -6.59 1.52 -17.06
CA PHE A 118 -7.90 0.87 -17.22
C PHE A 118 -7.77 -0.54 -17.78
N GLU A 119 -7.12 -0.72 -18.93
CA GLU A 119 -6.96 -2.06 -19.51
C GLU A 119 -6.17 -2.96 -18.57
N ARG A 120 -5.02 -2.51 -18.04
CA ARG A 120 -4.24 -3.30 -17.06
C ARG A 120 -5.05 -3.75 -15.84
N TYR A 121 -6.03 -2.96 -15.39
CA TYR A 121 -6.84 -3.31 -14.22
C TYR A 121 -8.00 -4.25 -14.58
N LEU A 122 -8.62 -4.05 -15.75
CA LEU A 122 -9.85 -4.72 -16.19
C LEU A 122 -9.62 -5.92 -17.11
N THR A 123 -8.43 -6.05 -17.71
CA THR A 123 -8.09 -7.08 -18.71
C THR A 123 -6.80 -7.83 -18.34
N ASP A 124 -6.74 -9.10 -18.74
CA ASP A 124 -5.56 -9.97 -18.58
C ASP A 124 -4.52 -9.74 -19.68
N ALA A 125 -4.65 -8.64 -20.44
CA ALA A 125 -3.84 -8.34 -21.63
C ALA A 125 -2.32 -8.32 -21.36
N GLN A 126 -1.90 -8.25 -20.09
CA GLN A 126 -0.49 -8.25 -19.70
C GLN A 126 0.03 -9.59 -19.16
N ASN A 127 -0.78 -10.66 -19.13
CA ASN A 127 -0.42 -11.97 -18.59
C ASN A 127 0.20 -11.89 -17.18
N ARG A 128 -0.36 -11.02 -16.34
CA ARG A 128 0.07 -10.77 -14.95
C ARG A 128 -0.99 -11.17 -13.93
N GLU A 129 -1.86 -12.09 -14.33
CA GLU A 129 -2.84 -12.67 -13.43
C GLU A 129 -2.13 -13.36 -12.28
N MET A 130 -2.63 -13.11 -11.08
CA MET A 130 -2.20 -13.81 -9.88
C MET A 130 -3.38 -14.58 -9.32
N ASN A 131 -3.16 -15.86 -8.98
CA ASN A 131 -4.18 -16.66 -8.33
C ASN A 131 -4.67 -15.96 -7.05
N LYS A 132 -5.99 -15.80 -6.90
CA LYS A 132 -6.59 -15.06 -5.79
C LYS A 132 -6.31 -15.67 -4.40
N GLY A 133 -6.13 -16.99 -4.32
CA GLY A 133 -5.69 -17.66 -3.09
C GLY A 133 -4.26 -17.28 -2.71
N ILE A 134 -3.36 -17.22 -3.71
CA ILE A 134 -1.97 -16.77 -3.52
C ILE A 134 -1.93 -15.29 -3.12
N TYR A 135 -2.80 -14.45 -3.69
CA TYR A 135 -2.95 -13.04 -3.28
C TYR A 135 -3.28 -12.88 -1.79
N ILE A 136 -4.27 -13.64 -1.30
CA ILE A 136 -4.65 -13.62 0.11
C ILE A 136 -3.47 -14.06 0.99
N LEU A 137 -2.72 -15.09 0.59
CA LEU A 137 -1.51 -15.51 1.30
C LEU A 137 -0.46 -14.39 1.33
N TYR A 138 -0.28 -13.62 0.25
CA TYR A 138 0.66 -12.51 0.22
C TYR A 138 0.27 -11.34 1.14
N ILE A 139 -1.02 -11.04 1.30
CA ILE A 139 -1.49 -10.03 2.27
C ILE A 139 -1.01 -10.40 3.68
N PHE A 140 -1.07 -11.68 4.02
CA PHE A 140 -0.60 -12.17 5.31
C PHE A 140 0.93 -12.30 5.36
N ALA A 141 1.58 -12.66 4.26
CA ALA A 141 3.04 -12.83 4.21
C ALA A 141 3.79 -11.50 4.31
N ILE A 142 3.29 -10.43 3.70
CA ILE A 142 3.96 -9.11 3.74
C ILE A 142 3.99 -8.50 5.14
N PHE A 143 3.12 -8.98 6.02
CA PHE A 143 3.00 -8.52 7.40
C PHE A 143 3.61 -9.51 8.41
N LEU A 144 4.28 -10.56 7.94
CA LEU A 144 5.05 -11.43 8.84
C LEU A 144 6.15 -10.62 9.53
N PRO A 145 6.45 -10.93 10.81
CA PRO A 145 5.84 -11.98 11.63
C PRO A 145 4.53 -11.59 12.32
N TRP A 146 4.13 -10.32 12.22
CA TRP A 146 3.06 -9.73 13.01
C TRP A 146 1.65 -10.24 12.67
N THR A 147 1.53 -10.92 11.53
CA THR A 147 0.31 -11.60 11.05
C THR A 147 -0.33 -12.49 12.11
N PHE A 148 0.45 -13.22 12.91
CA PHE A 148 -0.08 -14.12 13.94
C PHE A 148 -0.85 -13.39 15.05
N TYR A 149 -0.63 -12.08 15.22
CA TYR A 149 -1.33 -11.25 16.20
C TYR A 149 -2.58 -10.55 15.64
N LEU A 150 -2.81 -10.60 14.32
CA LEU A 150 -3.98 -10.00 13.70
C LEU A 150 -5.31 -10.54 14.27
N PRO A 151 -5.50 -11.85 14.50
CA PRO A 151 -6.76 -12.37 15.05
C PRO A 151 -7.06 -11.84 16.46
N GLU A 152 -6.06 -11.80 17.34
CA GLU A 152 -6.21 -11.24 18.70
C GLU A 152 -6.54 -9.74 18.63
N SER A 153 -5.84 -9.02 17.76
CA SER A 153 -6.05 -7.58 17.57
C SER A 153 -7.44 -7.25 17.02
N LEU A 154 -7.92 -8.01 16.03
CA LEU A 154 -9.27 -7.87 15.48
C LEU A 154 -10.34 -8.08 16.56
N LYS A 155 -10.19 -9.13 17.39
CA LYS A 155 -11.14 -9.42 18.47
C LYS A 155 -11.18 -8.30 19.51
N LYS A 156 -10.03 -7.74 19.89
CA LYS A 156 -9.93 -6.63 20.86
C LYS A 156 -10.45 -5.32 20.29
N ASN A 157 -10.08 -4.99 19.06
CA ASN A 157 -10.55 -3.77 18.39
C ASN A 157 -12.06 -3.81 18.14
N TYR A 158 -12.64 -4.99 17.88
CA TYR A 158 -14.08 -5.16 17.82
C TYR A 158 -14.78 -4.84 19.15
N LEU A 159 -14.18 -5.21 20.29
CA LEU A 159 -14.70 -4.84 21.62
C LEU A 159 -14.54 -3.33 21.87
N LYS A 160 -13.37 -2.75 21.58
CA LYS A 160 -13.11 -1.30 21.71
C LYS A 160 -13.97 -0.44 20.79
N PHE A 161 -14.44 -0.99 19.67
CA PHE A 161 -15.41 -0.33 18.81
C PHE A 161 -16.71 0.00 19.56
N LYS A 162 -17.03 -0.74 20.63
CA LYS A 162 -18.16 -0.46 21.54
C LYS A 162 -17.84 0.62 22.57
N ASP A 163 -16.58 0.77 22.97
CA ASP A 163 -16.14 1.70 24.04
C ASP A 163 -15.94 3.16 23.58
N ASN A 164 -16.42 3.54 22.39
CA ASN A 164 -16.49 4.88 21.78
C ASN A 164 -15.19 5.68 21.61
N LYS A 165 -14.15 5.54 22.46
CA LYS A 165 -12.98 6.42 22.52
C LYS A 165 -12.12 6.41 21.24
N TYR A 166 -11.96 5.25 20.61
CA TYR A 166 -11.14 5.06 19.38
C TYR A 166 -11.94 4.52 18.20
N LYS A 167 -13.27 4.56 18.29
CA LYS A 167 -14.17 3.92 17.33
C LYS A 167 -13.94 4.41 15.91
N ASN A 168 -13.66 5.70 15.75
CA ASN A 168 -13.52 6.36 14.45
C ASN A 168 -12.20 6.01 13.77
N GLU A 169 -11.11 6.01 14.53
CA GLU A 169 -9.77 5.66 14.07
C GLU A 169 -9.70 4.18 13.69
N ILE A 170 -10.24 3.30 14.54
CA ILE A 170 -10.32 1.86 14.26
C ILE A 170 -11.14 1.62 12.99
N LEU A 171 -12.28 2.31 12.82
CA LEU A 171 -13.09 2.21 11.61
C LEU A 171 -12.31 2.66 10.37
N PHE A 172 -11.62 3.80 10.44
CA PHE A 172 -10.86 4.35 9.32
C PHE A 172 -9.73 3.40 8.89
N LEU A 173 -8.95 2.88 9.85
CA LEU A 173 -7.88 1.92 9.59
C LEU A 173 -8.40 0.61 9.00
N PHE A 174 -9.52 0.11 9.52
CA PHE A 174 -10.16 -1.09 8.99
C PHE A 174 -10.62 -0.88 7.55
N ILE A 175 -11.34 0.23 7.27
CA ILE A 175 -11.80 0.58 5.92
C ILE A 175 -10.61 0.77 4.98
N TRP A 176 -9.52 1.38 5.45
CA TRP A 176 -8.29 1.50 4.67
C TRP A 176 -7.76 0.12 4.26
N CYS A 177 -7.50 -0.77 5.22
CA CYS A 177 -7.00 -2.12 4.92
C CYS A 177 -7.91 -2.88 3.95
N VAL A 178 -9.21 -2.90 4.24
CA VAL A 178 -10.22 -3.61 3.44
C VAL A 178 -10.29 -3.01 2.04
N SER A 179 -10.37 -1.69 1.89
CA SER A 179 -10.52 -1.05 0.58
C SER A 179 -9.34 -1.37 -0.35
N ILE A 180 -8.11 -1.31 0.16
CA ILE A 180 -6.92 -1.60 -0.66
C ILE A 180 -6.87 -3.10 -1.00
N ALA A 181 -7.16 -3.98 -0.04
CA ALA A 181 -7.18 -5.42 -0.28
C ALA A 181 -8.25 -5.82 -1.31
N PHE A 182 -9.45 -5.24 -1.22
CA PHE A 182 -10.52 -5.50 -2.19
C PHE A 182 -10.21 -4.88 -3.55
N PHE A 183 -9.71 -3.64 -3.61
CA PHE A 183 -9.35 -2.97 -4.87
C PHE A 183 -8.36 -3.82 -5.67
N PHE A 184 -7.27 -4.27 -5.06
CA PHE A 184 -6.31 -5.12 -5.78
C PHE A 184 -6.79 -6.56 -5.96
N GLY A 185 -7.65 -7.08 -5.08
CA GLY A 185 -8.27 -8.41 -5.26
C GLY A 185 -9.20 -8.51 -6.48
N PHE A 186 -9.71 -7.38 -6.98
CA PHE A 186 -10.48 -7.31 -8.23
C PHE A 186 -9.64 -6.99 -9.46
N SER A 187 -8.38 -6.58 -9.30
CA SER A 187 -7.48 -6.27 -10.42
C SER A 187 -7.06 -7.55 -11.14
N GLN A 188 -7.04 -7.49 -12.47
CA GLN A 188 -6.54 -8.57 -13.33
C GLN A 188 -5.01 -8.63 -13.42
N SER A 189 -4.32 -7.51 -13.16
CA SER A 189 -2.86 -7.47 -13.02
C SER A 189 -2.47 -7.11 -11.59
N ILE A 190 -1.83 -8.03 -10.86
CA ILE A 190 -1.42 -7.80 -9.45
C ILE A 190 0.10 -7.99 -9.29
N LEU A 191 0.74 -7.02 -8.63
CA LEU A 191 2.13 -7.09 -8.20
C LEU A 191 2.19 -7.04 -6.67
N ILE A 192 3.12 -7.79 -6.06
CA ILE A 192 3.28 -7.86 -4.61
C ILE A 192 3.51 -6.47 -4.00
N GLY A 193 4.22 -5.58 -4.70
CA GLY A 193 4.45 -4.21 -4.24
C GLY A 193 3.18 -3.35 -4.09
N TYR A 194 2.06 -3.74 -4.70
CA TYR A 194 0.76 -3.08 -4.49
C TYR A 194 0.21 -3.21 -3.07
N LEU A 195 0.74 -4.16 -2.29
CA LEU A 195 0.34 -4.38 -0.90
C LEU A 195 1.06 -3.43 0.07
N VAL A 196 2.10 -2.70 -0.35
CA VAL A 196 2.85 -1.79 0.53
C VAL A 196 1.96 -0.80 1.30
N PRO A 197 0.98 -0.11 0.69
CA PRO A 197 0.11 0.81 1.43
C PRO A 197 -0.85 0.15 2.44
N LEU A 198 -0.88 -1.19 2.56
CA LEU A 198 -1.54 -1.90 3.67
C LEU A 198 -0.69 -1.96 4.94
N LEU A 199 0.63 -1.84 4.83
CA LEU A 199 1.53 -2.04 5.97
C LEU A 199 1.28 -1.01 7.08
N LEU A 200 1.17 0.27 6.71
CA LEU A 200 0.99 1.34 7.69
C LEU A 200 -0.31 1.20 8.51
N PRO A 201 -1.50 1.03 7.91
CA PRO A 201 -2.72 0.90 8.70
C PRO A 201 -2.73 -0.39 9.53
N LEU A 202 -2.14 -1.49 9.05
CA LEU A 202 -2.01 -2.73 9.82
C LEU A 202 -1.11 -2.53 11.06
N CYS A 203 0.02 -1.84 10.91
CA CYS A 203 0.90 -1.49 12.02
C CYS A 203 0.17 -0.66 13.09
N ILE A 204 -0.56 0.38 12.67
CA ILE A 204 -1.31 1.24 13.61
C ILE A 204 -2.46 0.44 14.25
N PHE A 205 -3.16 -0.39 13.48
CA PHE A 205 -4.26 -1.21 13.98
C PHE A 205 -3.79 -2.22 15.05
N LEU A 206 -2.59 -2.81 14.89
CA LEU A 206 -1.96 -3.62 15.92
C LEU A 206 -1.51 -2.78 17.13
N SER A 207 -0.87 -1.63 16.91
CA SER A 207 -0.24 -0.85 17.99
C SER A 207 -1.23 -0.35 19.04
N ILE A 208 -2.49 -0.06 18.64
CA ILE A 208 -3.59 0.30 19.56
C ILE A 208 -3.75 -0.73 20.70
N ASN A 209 -3.46 -2.00 20.45
CA ASN A 209 -3.56 -3.07 21.44
C ASN A 209 -2.26 -3.34 22.21
N PHE A 210 -1.12 -2.91 21.66
CA PHE A 210 0.17 -3.04 22.34
C PHE A 210 0.38 -1.92 23.37
N VAL A 211 0.04 -0.68 23.04
CA VAL A 211 0.27 0.47 23.94
C VAL A 211 -0.48 0.33 25.26
N GLU A 212 -1.74 -0.11 25.25
CA GLU A 212 -2.51 -0.35 26.48
C GLU A 212 -1.94 -1.51 27.33
N LYS A 213 -1.27 -2.50 26.71
CA LYS A 213 -0.62 -3.59 27.45
C LYS A 213 0.63 -3.11 28.19
N PHE A 214 1.39 -2.17 27.62
CA PHE A 214 2.59 -1.62 28.24
C PHE A 214 2.30 -0.77 29.48
N GLU A 215 1.17 -0.07 29.52
CA GLU A 215 0.83 0.82 30.65
C GLU A 215 0.27 0.08 31.88
N ILE A 216 -0.26 -1.14 31.73
CA ILE A 216 -1.11 -1.77 32.77
C ILE A 216 -0.41 -2.85 33.61
N ASN A 217 0.72 -3.47 33.22
CA ASN A 217 1.35 -4.49 34.08
C ASN A 217 2.81 -4.89 33.75
N LYS A 218 3.69 -4.96 34.76
CA LYS A 218 5.09 -5.45 34.66
C LYS A 218 5.24 -6.98 34.47
N ARG A 219 4.15 -7.76 34.43
CA ARG A 219 4.18 -9.24 34.36
C ARG A 219 4.32 -9.84 32.95
N TYR A 220 4.49 -9.04 31.90
CA TYR A 220 4.47 -9.49 30.51
C TYR A 220 5.84 -9.78 29.86
N CYS A 221 6.90 -9.90 30.67
CA CYS A 221 8.26 -10.19 30.19
C CYS A 221 8.33 -11.43 29.28
N LEU A 222 7.53 -12.49 29.54
CA LEU A 222 7.54 -13.72 28.73
C LEU A 222 6.81 -13.61 27.38
N TYR A 223 5.73 -12.81 27.29
CA TYR A 223 5.01 -12.61 26.02
C TYR A 223 5.82 -11.71 25.09
N ASP A 224 6.40 -10.64 25.63
CA ASP A 224 7.29 -9.75 24.87
C ASP A 224 8.57 -10.49 24.44
N LEU A 225 9.13 -11.36 25.29
CA LEU A 225 10.21 -12.27 24.90
C LEU A 225 9.78 -13.20 23.77
N SER A 226 8.58 -13.77 23.80
CA SER A 226 8.10 -14.64 22.72
C SER A 226 7.96 -13.88 21.39
N ILE A 227 7.53 -12.61 21.41
CA ILE A 227 7.46 -11.74 20.23
C ILE A 227 8.86 -11.43 19.71
N ILE A 228 9.77 -11.05 20.59
CA ILE A 228 11.17 -10.73 20.25
C ILE A 228 11.88 -11.98 19.71
N LEU A 229 11.67 -13.15 20.33
CA LEU A 229 12.23 -14.42 19.86
C LEU A 229 11.59 -14.88 18.55
N LEU A 230 10.29 -14.68 18.35
CA LEU A 230 9.62 -15.04 17.10
C LEU A 230 10.03 -14.10 15.96
N THR A 231 10.17 -12.81 16.22
CA THR A 231 10.74 -11.85 15.25
C THR A 231 12.18 -12.21 14.91
N ILE A 232 13.05 -12.38 15.91
CA ILE A 232 14.46 -12.78 15.72
C ILE A 232 14.55 -14.11 14.96
N SER A 233 13.78 -15.13 15.34
CA SER A 233 13.82 -16.43 14.67
C SER A 233 13.34 -16.37 13.22
N VAL A 234 12.29 -15.59 12.91
CA VAL A 234 11.86 -15.38 11.53
C VAL A 234 12.94 -14.67 10.73
N PHE A 235 13.53 -13.58 11.24
CA PHE A 235 14.64 -12.90 10.57
C PHE A 235 15.87 -13.81 10.42
N PHE A 236 16.16 -14.65 11.40
CA PHE A 236 17.25 -15.61 11.37
C PHE A 236 17.02 -16.71 10.32
N VAL A 237 15.80 -17.24 10.20
CA VAL A 237 15.42 -18.20 9.16
C VAL A 237 15.54 -17.56 7.77
N PHE A 238 15.11 -16.31 7.59
CA PHE A 238 15.29 -15.59 6.32
C PHE A 238 16.77 -15.34 6.01
N ALA A 239 17.58 -14.99 7.01
CA ALA A 239 19.03 -14.82 6.83
C ALA A 239 19.73 -16.13 6.45
N LEU A 240 19.38 -17.24 7.12
CA LEU A 240 19.87 -18.58 6.78
C LEU A 240 19.43 -19.01 5.38
N ALA A 241 18.15 -18.81 5.03
CA ALA A 241 17.65 -19.10 3.70
C ALA A 241 18.41 -18.27 2.65
N GLY A 242 18.62 -16.97 2.89
CA GLY A 242 19.40 -16.10 2.01
C GLY A 242 20.87 -16.54 1.87
N ALA A 243 21.46 -17.12 2.92
CA ALA A 243 22.82 -17.65 2.89
C ALA A 243 22.93 -19.01 2.20
N ILE A 244 21.94 -19.89 2.35
CA ILE A 244 21.97 -21.29 1.88
C ILE A 244 21.44 -21.43 0.45
N LEU A 245 20.32 -20.75 0.13
CA LEU A 245 19.65 -20.87 -1.17
C LEU A 245 20.58 -20.61 -2.37
N PRO A 246 21.51 -19.64 -2.38
CA PRO A 246 22.42 -19.42 -3.50
C PRO A 246 23.35 -20.62 -3.80
N PHE A 247 23.66 -21.45 -2.81
CA PHE A 247 24.54 -22.62 -2.97
C PHE A 247 23.79 -23.88 -3.43
N LEU A 248 22.46 -23.88 -3.38
CA LEU A 248 21.67 -24.98 -3.92
C LEU A 248 21.67 -24.89 -5.45
N LYS A 249 22.31 -25.86 -6.11
CA LYS A 249 22.47 -25.92 -7.58
C LYS A 249 21.15 -25.73 -8.33
N LYS A 250 20.04 -26.28 -7.82
CA LYS A 250 18.68 -26.11 -8.38
C LYS A 250 18.15 -24.69 -8.23
N PHE A 251 18.44 -24.01 -7.12
CA PHE A 251 18.00 -22.64 -6.87
C PHE A 251 18.85 -21.64 -7.65
N ASN A 252 20.15 -21.88 -7.79
CA ASN A 252 21.02 -21.09 -8.66
C ASN A 252 20.57 -21.20 -10.13
N LEU A 253 20.23 -22.42 -10.59
CA LEU A 253 19.61 -22.63 -11.91
C LEU A 253 18.22 -21.99 -12.04
N PHE A 254 17.41 -22.00 -10.98
CA PHE A 254 16.12 -21.29 -10.94
C PHE A 254 16.34 -19.78 -11.07
N LEU A 255 17.23 -19.17 -10.28
CA LEU A 255 17.55 -17.75 -10.42
C LEU A 255 18.06 -17.43 -11.83
N ILE A 256 18.98 -18.22 -12.36
CA ILE A 256 19.52 -18.03 -13.73
C ILE A 256 18.43 -18.18 -14.80
N ARG A 257 17.38 -18.99 -14.59
CA ARG A 257 16.26 -19.13 -15.53
C ARG A 257 15.15 -18.10 -15.33
N SER A 258 14.89 -17.69 -14.10
CA SER A 258 13.85 -16.73 -13.71
C SER A 258 14.26 -15.29 -13.98
N VAL A 259 15.54 -14.96 -13.78
CA VAL A 259 16.10 -13.63 -14.03
C VAL A 259 15.86 -13.22 -15.50
N PRO A 260 16.24 -14.02 -16.53
CA PRO A 260 15.93 -13.71 -17.93
C PRO A 260 14.45 -13.50 -18.24
N ILE A 261 13.53 -14.19 -17.55
CA ILE A 261 12.08 -14.03 -17.74
C ILE A 261 11.61 -12.65 -17.26
N TYR A 262 12.21 -12.09 -16.22
CA TYR A 262 11.98 -10.70 -15.78
C TYR A 262 12.77 -9.67 -16.59
N PHE A 263 13.84 -10.10 -17.28
CA PHE A 263 14.76 -9.25 -18.04
C PHE A 263 14.67 -9.49 -19.57
N GLN A 264 13.52 -9.90 -20.12
CA GLN A 264 13.34 -10.08 -21.57
C GLN A 264 13.50 -8.80 -22.42
N TRP A 265 13.74 -7.63 -21.81
CA TRP A 265 14.13 -6.38 -22.48
C TRP A 265 15.65 -6.21 -22.66
N LEU A 266 16.45 -7.20 -22.23
CA LEU A 266 17.90 -7.28 -22.44
C LEU A 266 18.38 -8.16 -23.63
N PRO A 267 17.65 -8.35 -24.77
CA PRO A 267 18.20 -9.19 -25.84
C PRO A 267 19.50 -8.66 -26.46
N TYR A 268 19.81 -7.36 -26.35
CA TYR A 268 20.92 -6.79 -27.10
C TYR A 268 22.31 -7.03 -26.48
N TYR A 269 22.41 -7.25 -25.16
CA TYR A 269 23.71 -7.35 -24.48
C TYR A 269 24.19 -8.79 -24.24
N TRP A 270 23.28 -9.77 -24.21
CA TRP A 270 23.63 -11.16 -23.92
C TRP A 270 24.20 -11.93 -25.13
N ALA A 271 23.89 -11.50 -26.36
CA ALA A 271 24.43 -12.13 -27.57
C ALA A 271 25.94 -11.92 -27.74
N LEU A 272 26.49 -10.82 -27.21
CA LEU A 272 27.91 -10.48 -27.32
C LEU A 272 28.81 -11.23 -26.32
N LEU A 273 28.26 -11.67 -25.18
CA LEU A 273 29.02 -12.35 -24.13
C LEU A 273 29.14 -13.87 -24.32
N LEU A 274 28.44 -14.44 -25.30
CA LEU A 274 28.54 -15.86 -25.66
C LEU A 274 29.42 -16.08 -26.91
N GLN A 275 30.07 -15.03 -27.43
CA GLN A 275 31.01 -15.09 -28.56
C GLN A 275 32.46 -14.70 -28.19
N SER A 276 32.76 -14.54 -26.89
CA SER A 276 34.11 -14.32 -26.35
C SER A 276 34.42 -15.33 -25.26
#